data_AF-A0A1I0H1F1-F1
#
_entry.id   AF-A0A1I0H1F1-F1
#
_cell.length_a   1.000
_cell.length_b   1.000
_cell.length_c   1.000
_cell.angle_alpha   90.00
_cell.angle_beta   90.00
_cell.angle_gamma   90.00
#
_symmetry.space_group_name_H-M   'P 1'
#
loop_
_entity.id
_entity.type
_entity.pdbx_description
1 polymer ?
#
loop_
_entity_poly.entity_id
_entity_poly.type
_entity_poly.pdbx_seq_one_letter_code
_entity_poly.pdbx_strand_id
1 'polypeptide(L)'
;MRVLNLMLGAALLSMTASMAHAVPFMSSLGDECVGCELSDQTVDTYIDPTGTPLDGAAWIQDFDSWWVDNAEYRIWEEDLNMTGTDAIITSLYVSYDDTLMIKSKGETVFNSEDYSIAAPWTQAINVLDLLGESFIVAGDGRLNFWVTNSENFATGVIWKGEASVPEPGTLALLGMGLLGLGAARLRRA
;
A
#
# COMPACT_ATOMS: atom_id res chain seq x y z
N MET A 1 26.52 -54.79 -9.07
CA MET A 1 26.04 -53.77 -8.11
C MET A 1 26.80 -52.46 -8.33
N ARG A 2 26.29 -51.57 -9.19
CA ARG A 2 26.74 -50.17 -9.31
C ARG A 2 25.59 -49.35 -9.91
N VAL A 3 24.57 -49.09 -9.11
CA VAL A 3 23.51 -48.10 -9.41
C VAL A 3 23.07 -47.50 -8.08
N LEU A 4 23.88 -46.59 -7.53
CA LEU A 4 23.49 -45.70 -6.43
C LEU A 4 24.59 -44.65 -6.35
N ASN A 5 24.32 -43.41 -6.78
CA ASN A 5 25.03 -42.16 -6.40
C ASN A 5 24.68 -40.94 -7.28
N LEU A 6 23.53 -40.90 -7.95
CA LEU A 6 23.18 -39.75 -8.81
C LEU A 6 21.78 -39.14 -8.57
N MET A 7 21.16 -39.41 -7.42
CA MET A 7 19.81 -38.90 -7.11
C MET A 7 19.76 -37.97 -5.87
N LEU A 8 20.90 -37.47 -5.38
CA LEU A 8 20.93 -36.60 -4.19
C LEU A 8 21.39 -35.15 -4.45
N GLY A 9 21.55 -34.76 -5.72
CA GLY A 9 22.06 -33.42 -6.08
C GLY A 9 21.03 -32.45 -6.66
N ALA A 10 19.77 -32.86 -6.87
CA ALA A 10 18.79 -32.09 -7.65
C ALA A 10 17.55 -31.63 -6.86
N ALA A 11 17.46 -31.91 -5.56
CA ALA A 11 16.26 -31.64 -4.75
C ALA A 11 16.42 -30.51 -3.71
N LEU A 12 17.44 -29.65 -3.85
CA LEU A 12 17.74 -28.57 -2.90
C LEU A 12 17.76 -27.16 -3.54
N LEU A 13 17.05 -26.99 -4.65
CA LEU A 13 17.00 -25.71 -5.40
C LEU A 13 15.59 -25.14 -5.58
N SER A 14 14.61 -25.56 -4.77
CA SER A 14 13.25 -25.03 -4.82
C SER A 14 12.90 -24.08 -3.68
N MET A 15 13.89 -23.51 -2.99
CA MET A 15 13.68 -22.44 -2.02
C MET A 15 14.52 -21.23 -2.43
N THR A 16 14.20 -20.64 -3.59
CA THR A 16 14.48 -19.22 -3.76
C THR A 16 13.58 -18.49 -2.79
N ALA A 17 14.13 -18.13 -1.62
CA ALA A 17 13.55 -17.10 -0.79
C ALA A 17 13.39 -15.86 -1.69
N SER A 18 12.16 -15.60 -2.14
CA SER A 18 11.82 -14.29 -2.68
C SER A 18 11.99 -13.32 -1.52
N MET A 19 13.09 -12.58 -1.53
CA MET A 19 13.21 -11.45 -0.63
C MET A 19 12.07 -10.51 -1.00
N ALA A 20 11.28 -10.09 -0.02
CA ALA A 20 10.20 -9.15 -0.29
C ALA A 20 10.79 -7.74 -0.33
N HIS A 21 10.41 -6.96 -1.35
CA HIS A 21 10.77 -5.56 -1.46
C HIS A 21 9.67 -4.69 -0.85
N ALA A 22 10.08 -3.64 -0.13
CA ALA A 22 9.17 -2.66 0.44
C ALA A 22 8.78 -1.61 -0.61
N VAL A 23 7.48 -1.42 -0.82
CA VAL A 23 6.87 -0.41 -1.68
C VAL A 23 6.24 0.63 -0.76
N PRO A 24 6.85 1.82 -0.59
CA PRO A 24 6.20 2.92 0.11
C PRO A 24 5.09 3.49 -0.78
N PHE A 25 4.00 3.91 -0.17
CA PHE A 25 2.90 4.60 -0.86
C PHE A 25 2.31 5.68 0.06
N MET A 26 1.76 6.74 -0.52
CA MET A 26 1.20 7.86 0.24
C MET A 26 0.22 8.67 -0.61
N SER A 27 -0.70 9.39 0.05
CA SER A 27 -1.63 10.27 -0.65
C SER A 27 -0.92 11.33 -1.47
N SER A 28 -1.32 11.50 -2.73
CA SER A 28 -0.81 12.56 -3.60
C SER A 28 -1.76 12.89 -4.76
N LEU A 29 -1.55 14.02 -5.43
CA LEU A 29 -2.22 14.30 -6.72
C LEU A 29 -1.85 13.32 -7.86
N GLY A 30 -0.95 12.36 -7.63
CA GLY A 30 -0.68 11.26 -8.55
C GLY A 30 -1.75 10.16 -8.54
N ASP A 31 -2.60 10.15 -7.51
CA ASP A 31 -3.69 9.19 -7.37
C ASP A 31 -4.88 9.50 -8.27
N GLU A 32 -5.66 8.48 -8.61
CA GLU A 32 -6.87 8.66 -9.41
C GLU A 32 -8.09 8.96 -8.52
N CYS A 33 -8.99 9.82 -8.99
CA CYS A 33 -10.29 10.02 -8.36
C CYS A 33 -11.44 9.74 -9.31
N VAL A 34 -12.51 9.13 -8.79
CA VAL A 34 -13.71 8.83 -9.58
C VAL A 34 -14.76 9.90 -9.38
N GLY A 35 -15.00 10.68 -10.44
CA GLY A 35 -16.06 11.70 -10.45
C GLY A 35 -15.73 12.93 -9.60
N CYS A 36 -14.43 13.19 -9.39
CA CYS A 36 -13.92 14.20 -8.48
C CYS A 36 -12.58 14.76 -9.00
N GLU A 37 -12.19 15.95 -8.56
CA GLU A 37 -10.88 16.55 -8.86
C GLU A 37 -10.09 16.71 -7.55
N LEU A 38 -8.94 16.05 -7.44
CA LEU A 38 -8.14 16.09 -6.22
C LEU A 38 -7.44 17.43 -6.07
N SER A 39 -7.40 17.93 -4.84
CA SER A 39 -6.74 19.19 -4.49
C SER A 39 -5.81 19.05 -3.28
N ASP A 40 -5.10 20.14 -2.99
CA ASP A 40 -4.34 20.41 -1.75
C ASP A 40 -3.07 19.56 -1.44
N GLN A 41 -2.88 18.37 -2.03
CA GLN A 41 -1.69 17.54 -1.78
C GLN A 41 -0.78 17.26 -2.99
N THR A 42 0.11 18.21 -3.27
CA THR A 42 1.31 17.99 -4.08
C THR A 42 2.44 17.36 -3.24
N VAL A 43 3.50 16.88 -3.89
CA VAL A 43 4.73 16.43 -3.20
C VAL A 43 5.29 17.50 -2.25
N ASP A 44 5.16 18.78 -2.60
CA ASP A 44 5.66 19.91 -1.80
C ASP A 44 4.71 20.33 -0.67
N THR A 45 3.44 19.93 -0.73
CA THR A 45 2.40 20.26 0.28
C THR A 45 1.97 19.05 1.09
N TYR A 46 2.52 17.86 0.80
CA TYR A 46 2.28 16.65 1.55
C TYR A 46 2.75 16.79 3.00
N ILE A 47 1.87 16.42 3.93
CA ILE A 47 2.19 16.36 5.36
C ILE A 47 2.24 14.89 5.76
N ASP A 48 3.40 14.47 6.27
CA ASP A 48 3.58 13.12 6.80
C ASP A 48 2.72 12.93 8.05
N PRO A 49 1.69 12.05 8.00
CA PRO A 49 0.77 11.85 9.12
C PRO A 49 1.49 11.29 10.36
N THR A 50 2.63 10.63 10.18
CA THR A 50 3.37 10.00 11.29
C THR A 50 4.31 10.93 12.04
N GLY A 51 4.61 12.11 11.49
CA GLY A 51 5.69 12.98 11.98
C GLY A 51 5.27 14.39 12.45
N THR A 52 4.04 14.81 12.16
CA THR A 52 3.60 16.20 12.34
C THR A 52 2.22 16.26 12.97
N PRO A 53 1.92 17.24 13.86
CA PRO A 53 0.55 17.52 14.26
C PRO A 53 -0.31 17.85 13.03
N LEU A 54 -1.48 17.22 12.90
CA LEU A 54 -2.35 17.33 11.72
C LEU A 54 -3.43 18.41 11.83
N ASP A 55 -3.41 19.19 12.92
CA ASP A 55 -4.31 20.32 13.11
C ASP A 55 -4.06 21.40 12.03
N GLY A 56 -5.04 21.60 11.15
CA GLY A 56 -4.94 22.51 10.00
C GLY A 56 -4.10 21.98 8.83
N ALA A 57 -3.89 20.66 8.73
CA ALA A 57 -3.20 20.04 7.60
C ALA A 57 -3.95 20.26 6.27
N ALA A 58 -3.20 20.31 5.16
CA ALA A 58 -3.76 20.22 3.81
C ALA A 58 -4.01 18.73 3.49
N TRP A 59 -5.27 18.36 3.34
CA TRP A 59 -5.72 16.99 3.08
C TRP A 59 -5.80 16.71 1.59
N ILE A 60 -5.79 15.43 1.19
CA ILE A 60 -6.24 15.09 -0.16
C ILE A 60 -7.77 14.95 -0.14
N GLN A 61 -8.42 15.64 -1.05
CA GLN A 61 -9.88 15.80 -1.07
C GLN A 61 -10.38 16.14 -2.47
N ASP A 62 -11.67 15.92 -2.70
CA ASP A 62 -12.36 16.43 -3.88
C ASP A 62 -12.62 17.94 -3.78
N PHE A 63 -12.29 18.67 -4.85
CA PHE A 63 -12.47 20.11 -4.95
C PHE A 63 -13.92 20.56 -4.74
N ASP A 64 -14.89 19.78 -5.25
CA ASP A 64 -16.31 20.14 -5.24
C ASP A 64 -17.10 19.59 -4.04
N SER A 65 -16.52 18.67 -3.25
CA SER A 65 -17.20 18.05 -2.10
C SER A 65 -17.15 18.91 -0.82
N TRP A 66 -16.45 20.05 -0.87
CA TRP A 66 -16.21 20.89 0.28
C TRP A 66 -17.48 21.65 0.69
N TRP A 67 -17.91 21.46 1.95
CA TRP A 67 -19.21 21.92 2.51
C TRP A 67 -20.48 21.26 1.96
N VAL A 68 -20.39 20.11 1.30
CA VAL A 68 -21.57 19.40 0.80
C VAL A 68 -21.89 18.23 1.72
N ASP A 69 -23.07 18.25 2.33
CA ASP A 69 -23.50 17.17 3.22
C ASP A 69 -23.58 15.84 2.51
N ASN A 70 -23.12 14.78 3.17
CA ASN A 70 -23.11 13.42 2.65
C ASN A 70 -22.43 13.30 1.27
N ALA A 71 -21.57 14.26 0.89
CA ALA A 71 -20.78 14.14 -0.31
C ALA A 71 -19.78 13.00 -0.11
N GLU A 72 -19.83 12.03 -1.02
CA GLU A 72 -18.92 10.90 -1.05
C GLU A 72 -18.00 11.05 -2.26
N TYR A 73 -16.70 10.95 -2.02
CA TYR A 73 -15.71 10.84 -3.08
C TYR A 73 -14.76 9.67 -2.82
N ARG A 74 -14.05 9.26 -3.87
CA ARG A 74 -13.28 8.02 -3.87
C ARG A 74 -11.92 8.24 -4.51
N ILE A 75 -10.89 8.01 -3.72
CA ILE A 75 -9.50 8.11 -4.17
C ILE A 75 -8.92 6.71 -4.34
N TRP A 76 -8.24 6.49 -5.45
CA TRP A 76 -7.62 5.24 -5.86
C TRP A 76 -6.11 5.39 -5.71
N GLU A 77 -5.53 4.61 -4.79
CA GLU A 77 -4.09 4.57 -4.58
C GLU A 77 -3.42 3.75 -5.69
N GLU A 78 -2.66 4.43 -6.54
CA GLU A 78 -2.12 3.83 -7.76
C GLU A 78 -0.74 3.17 -7.58
N ASP A 79 0.04 3.50 -6.54
CA ASP A 79 1.36 2.90 -6.32
C ASP A 79 1.27 1.39 -6.00
N LEU A 80 0.10 0.96 -5.50
CA LEU A 80 -0.20 -0.44 -5.19
C LEU A 80 -0.87 -1.19 -6.35
N ASN A 81 -1.19 -0.53 -7.47
CA ASN A 81 -1.84 -1.12 -8.63
C ASN A 81 -0.87 -1.95 -9.46
N MET A 82 -0.41 -3.07 -8.88
CA MET A 82 0.63 -3.92 -9.45
C MET A 82 0.02 -5.11 -10.19
N THR A 83 0.33 -5.22 -11.48
CA THR A 83 -0.23 -6.28 -12.32
C THR A 83 0.20 -7.67 -11.84
N GLY A 84 -0.78 -8.54 -11.56
CA GLY A 84 -0.55 -9.94 -11.19
C GLY A 84 0.34 -10.20 -9.97
N THR A 85 0.58 -9.19 -9.12
CA THR A 85 1.45 -9.30 -7.94
C THR A 85 0.67 -8.87 -6.70
N ASP A 86 0.56 -9.78 -5.73
CA ASP A 86 -0.05 -9.47 -4.43
C ASP A 86 0.91 -8.63 -3.58
N ALA A 87 0.34 -7.66 -2.86
CA ALA A 87 1.06 -6.81 -1.93
C ALA A 87 0.53 -7.02 -0.51
N ILE A 88 1.41 -7.33 0.44
CA ILE A 88 1.06 -7.45 1.85
C ILE A 88 1.25 -6.08 2.49
N ILE A 89 0.19 -5.48 3.01
CA ILE A 89 0.31 -4.19 3.70
C ILE A 89 0.96 -4.44 5.06
N THR A 90 2.12 -3.81 5.29
CA THR A 90 2.90 -3.93 6.53
C THR A 90 2.70 -2.72 7.45
N SER A 91 2.27 -1.58 6.90
CA SER A 91 1.76 -0.44 7.66
C SER A 91 0.79 0.39 6.82
N LEU A 92 -0.19 0.99 7.48
CA LEU A 92 -1.12 1.93 6.87
C LEU A 92 -1.56 2.95 7.90
N TYR A 93 -0.94 4.12 7.86
CA TYR A 93 -1.31 5.28 8.67
C TYR A 93 -2.29 6.13 7.90
N VAL A 94 -3.40 6.48 8.54
CA VAL A 94 -4.44 7.34 7.98
C VAL A 94 -4.82 8.42 8.96
N SER A 95 -5.26 9.54 8.43
CA SER A 95 -5.95 10.58 9.18
C SER A 95 -7.06 11.12 8.28
N TYR A 96 -8.19 11.51 8.88
CA TYR A 96 -9.40 11.89 8.16
C TYR A 96 -10.34 12.70 9.07
N ASP A 97 -11.23 13.53 8.51
CA ASP A 97 -12.12 14.40 9.30
C ASP A 97 -13.45 13.75 9.71
N ASP A 98 -14.13 13.10 8.77
CA ASP A 98 -15.46 12.52 8.98
C ASP A 98 -15.41 10.98 9.03
N THR A 99 -15.97 10.33 8.01
CA THR A 99 -16.01 8.88 7.87
C THR A 99 -15.07 8.44 6.76
N LEU A 100 -14.30 7.38 7.04
CA LEU A 100 -13.38 6.75 6.10
C LEU A 100 -13.69 5.26 6.00
N MET A 101 -13.87 4.80 4.77
CA MET A 101 -13.92 3.37 4.44
C MET A 101 -12.86 3.03 3.40
N ILE A 102 -12.06 2.00 3.67
CA ILE A 102 -10.99 1.54 2.80
C ILE A 102 -11.42 0.21 2.19
N LYS A 103 -11.38 0.14 0.86
CA LYS A 103 -11.76 -1.06 0.11
C LYS A 103 -10.63 -1.53 -0.79
N SER A 104 -10.57 -2.84 -1.02
CA SER A 104 -9.74 -3.45 -2.04
C SER A 104 -10.55 -4.48 -2.81
N LYS A 105 -10.53 -4.40 -4.16
CA LYS A 105 -11.33 -5.27 -5.06
C LYS A 105 -12.83 -5.35 -4.70
N GLY A 106 -13.38 -4.30 -4.09
CA GLY A 106 -14.78 -4.24 -3.66
C GLY A 106 -15.05 -4.73 -2.23
N GLU A 107 -14.10 -5.43 -1.61
CA GLU A 107 -14.18 -5.86 -0.22
C GLU A 107 -13.80 -4.72 0.72
N THR A 108 -14.56 -4.54 1.80
CA THR A 108 -14.23 -3.59 2.86
C THR A 108 -13.11 -4.14 3.72
N VAL A 109 -11.98 -3.44 3.73
CA VAL A 109 -10.81 -3.76 4.56
C VAL A 109 -10.90 -3.05 5.91
N PHE A 110 -11.35 -1.79 5.89
CA PHE A 110 -11.49 -0.97 7.08
C PHE A 110 -12.72 -0.06 6.93
N ASN A 111 -13.45 0.13 8.01
CA ASN A 111 -14.50 1.14 8.12
C ASN A 111 -14.33 1.85 9.46
N SER A 112 -14.12 3.16 9.44
CA SER A 112 -13.91 3.95 10.65
C SER A 112 -15.07 3.87 11.64
N GLU A 113 -16.30 3.65 11.15
CA GLU A 113 -17.49 3.56 12.00
C GLU A 113 -17.52 2.31 12.87
N ASP A 114 -16.73 1.28 12.54
CA ASP A 114 -16.62 0.05 13.34
C ASP A 114 -15.75 0.26 14.60
N TYR A 115 -15.09 1.42 14.72
CA TYR A 115 -14.13 1.71 15.77
C TYR A 115 -14.45 3.02 16.51
N SER A 116 -14.12 3.07 17.80
CA SER A 116 -14.18 4.31 18.57
C SER A 116 -12.86 5.07 18.45
N ILE A 117 -12.80 5.96 17.46
CA ILE A 117 -11.62 6.75 17.13
C ILE A 117 -11.91 8.21 17.48
N ALA A 118 -11.15 8.77 18.42
CA ALA A 118 -11.33 10.15 18.84
C ALA A 118 -10.51 11.09 17.94
N ALA A 119 -11.15 12.14 17.41
CA ALA A 119 -10.49 13.21 16.65
C ALA A 119 -9.52 12.72 15.55
N PRO A 120 -9.98 11.87 14.61
CA PRO A 120 -9.12 11.31 13.56
C PRO A 120 -8.44 12.38 12.68
N TRP A 121 -8.95 13.61 12.64
CA TRP A 121 -8.34 14.74 11.90
C TRP A 121 -7.11 15.35 12.59
N THR A 122 -6.85 15.00 13.86
CA THR A 122 -5.74 15.58 14.63
C THR A 122 -4.55 14.64 14.78
N GLN A 123 -4.69 13.39 14.35
CA GLN A 123 -3.70 12.34 14.58
C GLN A 123 -3.70 11.28 13.48
N ALA A 124 -2.54 10.66 13.27
CA ALA A 124 -2.45 9.47 12.45
C ALA A 124 -2.83 8.22 13.25
N ILE A 125 -3.63 7.39 12.62
CA ILE A 125 -4.08 6.10 13.12
C ILE A 125 -3.47 5.03 12.22
N ASN A 126 -2.79 4.06 12.83
CA ASN A 126 -2.36 2.88 12.09
C ASN A 126 -3.53 1.90 12.00
N VAL A 127 -4.05 1.69 10.79
CA VAL A 127 -5.19 0.80 10.51
C VAL A 127 -4.90 -0.63 10.95
N LEU A 128 -3.65 -1.10 10.81
CA LEU A 128 -3.28 -2.46 11.21
C LEU A 128 -3.37 -2.67 12.72
N ASP A 129 -3.12 -1.63 13.53
CA ASP A 129 -3.26 -1.73 14.99
C ASP A 129 -4.73 -1.89 15.41
N LEU A 130 -5.66 -1.36 14.62
CA LEU A 130 -7.11 -1.52 14.82
C LEU A 130 -7.62 -2.86 14.32
N LEU A 131 -7.12 -3.34 13.18
CA LEU A 131 -7.47 -4.65 12.62
C LEU A 131 -6.85 -5.80 13.42
N GLY A 132 -5.67 -5.59 14.01
CA GLY A 132 -4.89 -6.60 14.71
C GLY A 132 -4.10 -7.53 13.78
N GLU A 133 -4.17 -7.32 12.47
CA GLU A 133 -3.47 -8.12 11.46
C GLU A 133 -3.14 -7.32 10.19
N SER A 134 -2.15 -7.81 9.44
CA SER A 134 -1.86 -7.35 8.08
C SER A 134 -2.91 -7.90 7.11
N PHE A 135 -3.15 -7.17 6.02
CA PHE A 135 -4.04 -7.62 4.95
C PHE A 135 -3.36 -7.54 3.58
N ILE A 136 -3.97 -8.20 2.59
CA ILE A 136 -3.43 -8.33 1.24
C ILE A 136 -4.21 -7.43 0.28
N VAL A 137 -3.48 -6.67 -0.54
CA VAL A 137 -4.00 -6.11 -1.79
C VAL A 137 -3.64 -7.11 -2.89
N ALA A 138 -4.66 -7.81 -3.40
CA ALA A 138 -4.47 -8.80 -4.46
C ALA A 138 -4.01 -8.13 -5.76
N GLY A 139 -3.28 -8.87 -6.60
CA GLY A 139 -2.81 -8.41 -7.89
C GLY A 139 -3.91 -7.77 -8.77
N ASP A 140 -3.50 -6.76 -9.54
CA ASP A 140 -4.39 -5.87 -10.30
C ASP A 140 -5.42 -5.12 -9.40
N GLY A 141 -5.19 -5.12 -8.09
CA GLY A 141 -6.00 -4.45 -7.09
C GLY A 141 -5.31 -3.18 -6.59
N ARG A 142 -6.05 -2.41 -5.80
CA ARG A 142 -5.60 -1.16 -5.20
C ARG A 142 -6.41 -0.85 -3.96
N LEU A 143 -5.89 0.05 -3.14
CA LEU A 143 -6.68 0.65 -2.07
C LEU A 143 -7.59 1.72 -2.65
N ASN A 144 -8.83 1.74 -2.17
CA ASN A 144 -9.81 2.74 -2.53
C ASN A 144 -10.26 3.39 -1.22
N PHE A 145 -9.98 4.67 -1.06
CA PHE A 145 -10.36 5.47 0.09
C PHE A 145 -11.69 6.15 -0.21
N TRP A 146 -12.74 5.74 0.49
CA TRP A 146 -14.08 6.30 0.41
C TRP A 146 -14.26 7.24 1.59
N VAL A 147 -14.38 8.53 1.30
CA VAL A 147 -14.56 9.57 2.31
C VAL A 147 -15.96 10.14 2.15
N THR A 148 -16.68 10.24 3.26
CA THR A 148 -18.02 10.82 3.30
C THR A 148 -18.03 12.02 4.23
N ASN A 149 -18.35 13.20 3.68
CA ASN A 149 -18.44 14.45 4.43
C ASN A 149 -19.71 14.51 5.30
N SER A 150 -19.60 15.02 6.52
CA SER A 150 -20.74 15.24 7.42
C SER A 150 -20.92 16.71 7.83
N GLU A 151 -21.28 17.60 6.88
CA GLU A 151 -21.70 19.01 7.07
C GLU A 151 -20.84 19.93 7.99
N ASN A 152 -19.70 19.46 8.48
CA ASN A 152 -19.01 20.03 9.65
C ASN A 152 -17.57 20.41 9.29
N PHE A 153 -17.36 21.23 8.25
CA PHE A 153 -16.05 21.76 7.83
C PHE A 153 -15.30 20.91 6.79
N ALA A 154 -13.97 20.95 6.87
CA ALA A 154 -12.99 20.62 5.85
C ALA A 154 -12.78 19.10 5.72
N THR A 155 -13.53 18.43 4.85
CA THR A 155 -13.39 16.98 4.71
C THR A 155 -12.15 16.60 3.88
N GLY A 156 -11.48 15.53 4.29
CA GLY A 156 -10.23 15.11 3.69
C GLY A 156 -9.72 13.79 4.25
N VAL A 157 -8.78 13.19 3.54
CA VAL A 157 -8.00 12.05 4.04
C VAL A 157 -6.53 12.28 3.71
N ILE A 158 -5.62 11.76 4.53
CA ILE A 158 -4.20 11.65 4.22
C ILE A 158 -3.81 10.23 4.61
N TRP A 159 -2.99 9.59 3.79
CA TRP A 159 -2.46 8.28 4.14
C TRP A 159 -0.98 8.14 3.81
N LYS A 160 -0.38 7.17 4.47
CA LYS A 160 0.99 6.71 4.27
C LYS A 160 1.07 5.25 4.64
N GLY A 161 1.71 4.45 3.82
CA GLY A 161 1.92 3.06 4.16
C GLY A 161 3.16 2.47 3.51
N GLU A 162 3.36 1.21 3.86
CA GLU A 162 4.37 0.36 3.27
C GLU A 162 3.72 -0.97 2.95
N ALA A 163 4.00 -1.46 1.75
CA ALA A 163 3.62 -2.79 1.32
C ALA A 163 4.86 -3.63 1.04
N SER A 164 4.76 -4.92 1.30
CA SER A 164 5.78 -5.91 1.03
C SER A 164 5.34 -6.74 -0.17
N VAL A 165 6.09 -6.68 -1.27
CA VAL A 165 5.82 -7.45 -2.50
C VAL A 165 6.94 -8.43 -2.77
N PRO A 166 6.66 -9.62 -3.32
CA PRO A 166 7.72 -10.50 -3.79
C PRO A 166 8.61 -9.81 -4.83
N GLU A 167 9.94 -9.97 -4.74
CA GLU A 167 10.85 -9.44 -5.75
C GLU A 167 10.44 -9.89 -7.17
N PRO A 168 10.51 -9.00 -8.18
CA PRO A 168 10.34 -9.40 -9.57
C PRO A 168 11.31 -10.53 -9.90
N GLY A 169 10.82 -11.63 -10.49
CA GLY A 169 11.61 -12.82 -10.81
C GLY A 169 12.88 -12.54 -11.66
N THR A 170 12.96 -11.38 -12.30
CA THR A 170 14.15 -10.89 -13.01
C THR A 170 15.37 -10.71 -12.10
N LEU A 171 15.22 -10.29 -10.83
CA LEU A 171 16.35 -10.19 -9.90
C LEU A 171 16.87 -11.58 -9.49
N ALA A 172 15.95 -12.52 -9.27
CA ALA A 172 16.30 -13.91 -9.05
C ALA A 172 17.03 -14.50 -10.27
N LEU A 173 16.56 -14.21 -11.50
CA LEU A 173 17.23 -14.63 -12.74
C LEU A 173 18.61 -13.99 -12.92
N LEU A 174 18.76 -12.70 -12.61
CA LEU A 174 20.05 -12.01 -12.66
C LEU A 174 21.04 -12.61 -11.64
N GLY A 175 20.59 -12.82 -10.41
CA GLY A 175 21.40 -13.45 -9.36
C GLY A 175 21.84 -14.87 -9.74
N MET A 176 20.91 -15.68 -10.25
CA MET A 176 21.22 -17.02 -10.76
C MET A 176 22.17 -16.98 -11.97
N GLY A 177 22.02 -16.01 -12.86
CA GLY A 177 22.91 -15.79 -14.00
C GLY A 177 24.35 -15.47 -13.57
N LEU A 178 24.51 -14.58 -12.57
CA LEU A 178 25.81 -14.21 -12.02
C LEU A 178 26.48 -15.37 -11.26
N LEU A 179 25.71 -16.12 -10.46
CA LEU A 179 26.20 -17.34 -9.80
C LEU A 179 26.65 -18.39 -10.83
N GLY A 180 25.87 -18.59 -11.89
CA GLY A 180 26.21 -19.47 -13.01
C GLY A 180 27.51 -19.05 -13.71
N LEU A 181 27.70 -17.75 -13.95
CA LEU A 181 28.95 -17.22 -14.52
C LEU A 181 30.15 -17.42 -13.59
N GLY A 182 29.99 -17.18 -12.29
CA GLY A 182 31.05 -17.38 -11.29
C GLY A 182 31.49 -18.84 -11.21
N ALA A 183 30.53 -19.77 -11.15
CA ALA A 183 30.81 -21.20 -11.15
C ALA A 183 31.47 -21.69 -12.45
N ALA A 184 31.06 -21.13 -13.60
CA ALA A 184 31.67 -21.44 -14.90
C ALA A 184 33.14 -20.95 -14.98
N ARG A 185 33.46 -19.81 -14.35
CA ARG A 185 34.82 -19.26 -14.32
C ARG A 185 35.75 -20.06 -13.42
N LEU A 186 35.25 -20.54 -12.28
CA LEU A 186 35.98 -21.42 -11.35
C LEU A 186 36.27 -22.82 -11.92
N ARG A 187 35.48 -23.28 -12.90
CA ARG A 187 35.75 -24.56 -13.61
C ARG A 187 36.76 -24.43 -14.76
N ARG A 188 37.10 -23.20 -15.16
CA ARG A 188 38.09 -22.92 -16.22
C ARG A 188 39.47 -22.52 -15.70
N ALA A 189 39.58 -22.18 -14.41
CA ALA A 189 40.86 -22.03 -13.70
C ALA A 189 41.27 -23.38 -13.09
#